data_AF-A0A6H1LK14-F1
#
_entry.id   AF-A0A6H1LK14-F1
#
_cell.length_a   1.000
_cell.length_b   1.000
_cell.length_c   1.000
_cell.angle_alpha   90.00
_cell.angle_beta   90.00
_cell.angle_gamma   90.00
#
_symmetry.space_group_name_H-M   'P 1'
#
loop_
_entity.id
_entity.type
_entity.pdbx_description
1 polymer ?
#
loop_
_entity_poly.entity_id
_entity_poly.type
_entity_poly.pdbx_seq_one_letter_code
_entity_poly.pdbx_strand_id
1 'polypeptide(L)'
;MNISRRTRTALIRATDNWLSRVYLAAVTAATGYFLFDALFVDHPDASMAAVVPWLLTAPLSLLYTLLPDGTLSGTSTGLFTALYLAGIAFAALANAAFMGHVVRRLRQPFPGTAPSA
;
A
#
# COMPACT_ATOMS: atom_id res chain seq x y z
N MET A 1 -18.70 -8.19 16.79
CA MET A 1 -18.73 -9.08 15.61
C MET A 1 -18.82 -8.36 14.23
N ASN A 2 -18.70 -7.02 14.15
CA ASN A 2 -18.84 -6.26 12.89
C ASN A 2 -17.52 -5.89 12.17
N ILE A 3 -16.41 -5.74 12.92
CA ILE A 3 -15.12 -5.30 12.37
C ILE A 3 -14.45 -6.37 11.48
N SER A 4 -14.52 -7.64 11.88
CA SER A 4 -13.94 -8.77 11.12
C SER A 4 -14.58 -8.95 9.74
N ARG A 5 -15.90 -8.75 9.61
CA ARG A 5 -16.57 -8.84 8.30
C ARG A 5 -16.22 -7.67 7.37
N ARG A 6 -16.13 -6.45 7.92
CA ARG A 6 -15.75 -5.26 7.16
C ARG A 6 -14.31 -5.34 6.66
N THR A 7 -13.38 -5.72 7.52
CA THR A 7 -11.96 -5.93 7.14
C THR A 7 -11.82 -7.03 6.10
N ARG A 8 -12.48 -8.18 6.29
CA ARG A 8 -12.47 -9.27 5.30
C ARG A 8 -13.02 -8.83 3.94
N THR A 9 -14.09 -8.04 3.93
CA THR A 9 -14.67 -7.51 2.68
C THR A 9 -13.76 -6.51 1.99
N ALA A 10 -13.05 -5.66 2.76
CA ALA A 10 -12.07 -4.73 2.22
C ALA A 10 -10.85 -5.45 1.63
N LEU A 11 -10.35 -6.49 2.31
CA LEU A 11 -9.26 -7.36 1.84
C LEU A 11 -9.64 -8.09 0.55
N ILE A 12 -10.83 -8.68 0.49
CA ILE A 12 -11.34 -9.30 -0.74
C ILE A 12 -11.38 -8.25 -1.85
N ARG A 13 -11.90 -7.05 -1.58
CA ARG A 13 -11.98 -6.00 -2.61
C ARG A 13 -10.62 -5.51 -3.09
N ALA A 14 -9.62 -5.47 -2.22
CA ALA A 14 -8.25 -5.11 -2.55
C ALA A 14 -7.56 -6.17 -3.42
N THR A 15 -7.99 -7.43 -3.38
CA THR A 15 -7.34 -8.53 -4.13
C THR A 15 -8.17 -9.09 -5.27
N ASP A 16 -9.45 -8.72 -5.39
CA ASP A 16 -10.39 -9.30 -6.35
C ASP A 16 -10.48 -8.54 -7.68
N ASN A 17 -9.64 -7.52 -7.91
CA ASN A 17 -9.60 -6.83 -9.19
C ASN A 17 -8.17 -6.71 -9.75
N TRP A 18 -8.07 -6.82 -11.08
CA TRP A 18 -6.79 -6.80 -11.81
C TRP A 18 -5.95 -5.56 -11.50
N LEU A 19 -6.56 -4.38 -11.44
CA LEU A 19 -5.87 -3.13 -11.18
C LEU A 19 -5.19 -3.15 -9.80
N SER A 20 -5.93 -3.52 -8.75
CA SER A 20 -5.35 -3.62 -7.40
C SER A 20 -4.29 -4.72 -7.31
N ARG A 21 -4.40 -5.82 -8.06
CA ARG A 21 -3.35 -6.85 -8.11
C ARG A 21 -2.06 -6.34 -8.74
N VAL A 22 -2.15 -5.67 -9.89
CA VAL A 22 -0.98 -5.07 -10.58
C VAL A 22 -0.33 -4.03 -9.67
N TYR A 23 -1.13 -3.19 -9.03
CA TYR A 23 -0.64 -2.21 -8.06
C TYR A 23 0.08 -2.88 -6.88
N LEU A 24 -0.53 -3.88 -6.24
CA LEU A 24 0.10 -4.61 -5.13
C LEU A 24 1.39 -5.31 -5.56
N ALA A 25 1.42 -5.91 -6.76
CA ALA A 25 2.62 -6.52 -7.31
C ALA A 25 3.76 -5.51 -7.49
N ALA A 26 3.45 -4.30 -7.99
CA ALA A 26 4.45 -3.23 -8.13
C ALA A 26 4.99 -2.77 -6.76
N VAL A 27 4.12 -2.59 -5.76
CA VAL A 27 4.55 -2.25 -4.40
C VAL A 27 5.42 -3.35 -3.79
N THR A 28 5.03 -4.61 -3.95
CA THR A 28 5.82 -5.75 -3.47
C THR A 28 7.18 -5.83 -4.16
N ALA A 29 7.24 -5.62 -5.47
CA ALA A 29 8.50 -5.62 -6.21
C ALA A 29 9.43 -4.48 -5.73
N ALA A 30 8.91 -3.26 -5.59
CA ALA A 30 9.68 -2.13 -5.08
C ALA A 30 10.18 -2.36 -3.64
N THR A 31 9.32 -2.92 -2.79
CA THR A 31 9.68 -3.24 -1.40
C THR A 31 10.72 -4.36 -1.32
N GLY A 32 10.59 -5.38 -2.17
CA GLY A 32 11.56 -6.46 -2.29
C GLY A 32 12.92 -5.98 -2.79
N TYR A 33 12.91 -5.07 -3.77
CA TYR A 33 14.14 -4.40 -4.24
C TYR A 33 14.80 -3.60 -3.12
N PHE A 34 14.03 -2.78 -2.39
CA PHE A 34 14.54 -2.07 -1.22
C PHE A 34 15.18 -3.00 -0.18
N LEU A 35 14.54 -4.12 0.14
CA LEU A 35 15.10 -5.08 1.09
C LEU A 35 16.35 -5.77 0.57
N PHE A 36 16.37 -6.14 -0.71
CA PHE A 36 17.55 -6.72 -1.34
C PHE A 36 18.73 -5.73 -1.28
N ASP A 37 18.47 -4.49 -1.69
CA ASP A 37 19.44 -3.41 -1.68
C ASP A 37 19.99 -3.16 -0.27
N ALA A 38 19.13 -3.05 0.73
CA ALA A 38 19.50 -2.78 2.12
C ALA A 38 20.26 -3.93 2.81
N LEU A 39 20.11 -5.18 2.35
CA LEU A 39 20.69 -6.35 3.00
C LEU A 39 21.92 -6.91 2.29
N PHE A 40 22.07 -6.66 0.98
CA PHE A 40 23.07 -7.34 0.16
C PHE A 40 23.91 -6.39 -0.69
N VAL A 41 23.62 -5.09 -0.72
CA VAL A 41 24.33 -4.14 -1.57
C VAL A 41 24.98 -3.05 -0.71
N ASP A 42 26.31 -3.00 -0.76
CA ASP A 42 27.07 -1.92 -0.16
C ASP A 42 27.10 -0.72 -1.12
N HIS A 43 26.67 0.44 -0.61
CA HIS A 43 26.69 1.68 -1.37
C HIS A 43 27.67 2.68 -0.75
N PRO A 44 28.48 3.40 -1.55
CA PRO A 44 29.27 4.51 -1.06
C PRO A 44 28.41 5.72 -0.66
N ASP A 45 27.19 5.82 -1.21
CA ASP A 45 26.24 6.90 -1.01
C ASP A 45 24.84 6.37 -0.65
N ALA A 46 23.88 7.26 -0.36
CA ALA A 46 22.52 6.87 -0.04
C ALA A 46 21.74 6.37 -1.28
N SER A 47 21.41 5.08 -1.31
CA SER A 47 20.75 4.39 -2.44
C SER A 47 19.35 4.92 -2.83
N MET A 48 18.64 5.57 -1.90
CA MET A 48 17.26 6.03 -2.09
C MET A 48 16.24 4.93 -2.46
N ALA A 49 16.58 3.65 -2.36
CA ALA A 49 15.66 2.55 -2.70
C ALA A 49 14.35 2.57 -1.88
N ALA A 50 14.39 3.04 -0.63
CA ALA A 50 13.21 3.21 0.22
C ALA A 50 12.23 4.31 -0.26
N VAL A 51 12.66 5.19 -1.18
CA VAL A 51 11.81 6.27 -1.70
C VAL A 51 10.72 5.71 -2.63
N VAL A 52 11.04 4.69 -3.42
CA VAL A 52 10.12 4.15 -4.42
C VAL A 52 8.86 3.50 -3.81
N PRO A 53 8.95 2.57 -2.84
CA PRO A 53 7.75 2.03 -2.19
C PRO A 53 6.99 3.12 -1.42
N TRP A 54 7.71 4.08 -0.84
CA TRP A 54 7.12 5.21 -0.14
C TRP A 54 6.26 6.08 -1.08
N LEU A 55 6.76 6.44 -2.27
CA LEU A 55 5.99 7.19 -3.27
C LEU A 55 4.83 6.36 -3.84
N LEU A 56 5.03 5.07 -4.13
CA LEU A 56 3.99 4.18 -4.65
C LEU A 56 2.77 4.07 -3.71
N THR A 57 3.01 4.18 -2.41
CA THR A 57 1.97 4.06 -1.38
C THR A 57 1.43 5.42 -0.89
N ALA A 58 1.80 6.50 -1.58
CA ALA A 58 1.20 7.81 -1.37
C ALA A 58 -0.31 7.78 -1.69
N PRO A 59 -1.13 8.66 -1.07
CA PRO A 59 -0.75 9.69 -0.11
C PRO A 59 -0.59 9.17 1.33
N LEU A 60 -1.04 7.94 1.63
CA LEU A 60 -1.08 7.44 3.01
C LEU A 60 0.31 7.30 3.64
N SER A 61 1.31 6.91 2.84
CA SER A 61 2.70 6.87 3.29
C SER A 61 3.28 8.26 3.61
N LEU A 62 2.72 9.34 3.06
CA LEU A 62 3.16 10.70 3.38
C LEU A 62 2.78 11.10 4.81
N LEU A 63 1.85 10.40 5.46
CA LEU A 63 1.55 10.63 6.88
C LEU A 63 2.77 10.41 7.78
N TYR A 64 3.78 9.66 7.32
CA TYR A 64 5.05 9.55 8.01
C TYR A 64 5.78 10.89 8.15
N THR A 65 5.59 11.85 7.24
CA THR A 65 6.21 13.17 7.32
C THR A 65 5.56 14.06 8.37
N LEU A 66 4.42 13.63 8.94
CA LEU A 66 3.74 14.34 10.02
C LEU A 66 4.20 13.87 11.40
N LEU A 67 5.04 12.83 11.48
CA LEU A 67 5.64 12.42 12.75
C LEU A 67 6.56 13.55 13.25
N PRO A 68 6.53 13.86 14.56
CA PRO A 68 7.47 14.81 15.16
C PRO A 68 8.91 14.46 14.83
N ASP A 69 9.73 15.49 14.65
CA ASP A 69 11.16 15.32 14.42
C ASP A 69 11.77 14.42 15.48
N GLY A 70 12.50 13.42 15.02
CA GLY A 70 13.17 12.47 15.88
C GLY A 70 12.33 11.31 16.43
N THR A 71 11.04 11.21 16.10
CA THR A 71 10.19 10.04 16.45
C THR A 71 10.81 8.72 15.97
N LEU A 72 11.50 8.76 14.84
CA LEU A 72 12.22 7.61 14.27
C LEU A 72 13.74 7.70 14.48
N SER A 73 14.25 8.83 14.99
CA SER A 73 15.68 8.99 15.29
C SER A 73 16.01 8.26 16.59
N GLY A 74 17.08 7.46 16.60
CA GLY A 74 17.46 6.63 17.75
C GLY A 74 16.78 5.25 17.78
N THR A 75 15.93 4.94 16.81
CA THR A 75 15.41 3.59 16.61
C THR A 75 16.50 2.70 16.01
N SER A 76 16.64 1.45 16.48
CA SER A 76 17.56 0.52 15.85
C SER A 76 17.18 0.29 14.39
N THR A 77 18.17 0.08 13.51
CA THR A 77 17.94 -0.12 12.07
C THR A 77 16.86 -1.18 11.79
N GLY A 78 16.87 -2.28 12.56
CA GLY A 78 15.86 -3.33 12.44
C GLY A 78 14.43 -2.88 12.78
N LEU A 79 14.25 -2.11 13.86
CA LEU A 79 12.92 -1.62 14.25
C LEU A 79 12.42 -0.54 13.27
N PHE A 80 13.30 0.33 12.76
CA PHE A 80 12.94 1.29 11.72
C PHE A 80 12.44 0.57 10.45
N THR A 81 13.21 -0.42 9.97
CA THR A 81 12.82 -1.21 8.79
C THR A 81 11.48 -1.93 9.01
N ALA A 82 11.25 -2.50 10.20
CA ALA A 82 9.98 -3.15 10.52
C ALA A 82 8.79 -2.18 10.49
N LEU A 83 8.93 -1.00 11.11
CA LEU A 83 7.88 0.03 11.12
C LEU A 83 7.60 0.57 9.71
N TYR A 84 8.66 0.78 8.93
CA TYR A 84 8.55 1.19 7.53
C TYR A 84 7.77 0.16 6.71
N LEU A 85 8.17 -1.12 6.75
CA LEU A 85 7.47 -2.19 6.03
C LEU A 85 6.01 -2.31 6.46
N ALA A 86 5.73 -2.17 7.76
CA ALA A 86 4.38 -2.25 8.29
C ALA A 86 3.47 -1.14 7.72
N GLY A 87 3.92 0.11 7.66
CA GLY A 87 3.08 1.16 7.11
C GLY A 87 3.07 1.20 5.59
N ILE A 88 4.13 0.78 4.89
CA ILE A 88 4.04 0.52 3.44
C ILE A 88 2.97 -0.53 3.15
N ALA A 89 2.95 -1.63 3.89
CA ALA A 89 1.94 -2.68 3.73
C ALA A 89 0.52 -2.15 4.03
N PHE A 90 0.37 -1.37 5.12
CA PHE A 90 -0.91 -0.77 5.48
C PHE A 90 -1.42 0.23 4.42
N ALA A 91 -0.56 1.16 4.00
CA ALA A 91 -0.88 2.16 2.98
C ALA A 91 -1.20 1.50 1.64
N ALA A 92 -0.43 0.48 1.23
CA ALA A 92 -0.70 -0.30 0.04
C ALA A 92 -2.07 -0.97 0.09
N LEU A 93 -2.40 -1.66 1.18
CA LEU A 93 -3.67 -2.34 1.30
C LEU A 93 -4.85 -1.37 1.30
N ALA A 94 -4.72 -0.22 1.97
CA ALA A 94 -5.74 0.82 1.99
C ALA A 94 -5.96 1.45 0.60
N ASN A 95 -4.88 1.78 -0.12
CA ASN A 95 -4.95 2.26 -1.51
C ASN A 95 -5.59 1.23 -2.44
N ALA A 96 -5.20 -0.04 -2.33
CA ALA A 96 -5.75 -1.14 -3.12
C ALA A 96 -7.25 -1.36 -2.85
N ALA A 97 -7.67 -1.27 -1.58
CA ALA A 97 -9.08 -1.36 -1.20
C ALA A 97 -9.90 -0.18 -1.73
N PHE A 98 -9.33 1.04 -1.74
CA PHE A 98 -9.95 2.22 -2.32
C PHE A 98 -10.10 2.08 -3.85
N MET A 99 -9.06 1.64 -4.56
CA MET A 99 -9.13 1.37 -6.01
C MET A 99 -10.21 0.34 -6.34
N GLY A 100 -10.21 -0.80 -5.63
CA GLY A 100 -11.28 -1.80 -5.76
C GLY A 100 -12.65 -1.23 -5.38
N HIS A 101 -12.70 -0.21 -4.51
CA HIS A 101 -13.91 0.54 -4.23
C HIS A 101 -14.47 1.26 -5.43
N VAL A 102 -13.65 2.14 -6.00
CA VAL A 102 -13.98 2.98 -7.13
C VAL A 102 -14.31 2.13 -8.35
N VAL A 103 -13.48 1.14 -8.71
CA VAL A 103 -13.71 0.28 -9.88
C VAL A 103 -15.06 -0.44 -9.81
N ARG A 104 -15.42 -1.00 -8.64
CA ARG A 104 -16.72 -1.65 -8.49
C ARG A 104 -17.89 -0.67 -8.60
N ARG A 105 -17.76 0.56 -8.09
CA ARG A 105 -18.82 1.58 -8.25
C ARG A 105 -19.00 1.98 -9.71
N LEU A 106 -17.91 2.17 -10.44
CA LEU A 106 -17.94 2.51 -11.86
C LEU A 106 -18.51 1.39 -12.74
N ARG A 107 -18.40 0.13 -12.29
CA ARG A 107 -18.94 -1.05 -13.00
C ARG A 107 -20.41 -1.37 -12.68
N GLN A 108 -21.05 -0.67 -11.74
CA GLN A 108 -22.47 -0.95 -11.47
C GLN A 108 -23.32 -0.41 -12.63
N PRO A 109 -24.15 -1.24 -13.28
CA PRO A 109 -25.02 -0.80 -14.36
C PRO A 109 -25.94 0.33 -13.88
N PHE A 110 -26.13 1.36 -14.72
CA PHE A 110 -27.12 2.41 -14.46
C PHE A 110 -28.51 1.77 -14.29
N PRO A 111 -29.30 2.10 -13.24
CA PRO A 111 -30.62 1.52 -12.98
C PRO A 111 -31.72 1.79 -14.03
N GLY A 112 -31.38 2.22 -15.24
CA GLY A 112 -32.33 2.74 -16.24
C GLY A 112 -32.64 1.85 -17.44
N THR A 113 -31.99 0.70 -17.59
CA THR A 113 -32.22 -0.20 -18.75
C THR A 113 -32.84 -1.53 -18.32
N ALA A 114 -33.97 -1.48 -17.61
CA ALA A 114 -34.88 -2.61 -17.59
C ALA A 114 -35.65 -2.58 -18.92
N PRO A 115 -35.55 -3.59 -19.80
CA PRO A 115 -36.39 -3.68 -20.98
C PRO A 115 -37.85 -3.80 -20.52
N SER A 116 -38.68 -2.84 -20.88
CA SER A 116 -40.12 -2.93 -20.80
C SER A 116 -40.58 -4.09 -21.69
N ALA A 117 -41.03 -5.17 -21.06
CA ALA A 117 -41.76 -6.25 -21.71
C ALA A 117 -43.24 -5.87 -21.87
#